data_AF-A0A1I6M0R5-F1
#
_entry.id   AF-A0A1I6M0R5-F1
#
_cell.length_a   1.000
_cell.length_b   1.000
_cell.length_c   1.000
_cell.angle_alpha   90.00
_cell.angle_beta   90.00
_cell.angle_gamma   90.00
#
_symmetry.space_group_name_H-M   'P 1'
#
loop_
_entity.id
_entity.type
_entity.pdbx_description
1 polymer ?
#
loop_
_entity_poly.entity_id
_entity_poly.type
_entity_poly.pdbx_seq_one_letter_code
_entity_poly.pdbx_strand_id
1 'polypeptide(L)'
;MAHRKQDINDFNARVKRINSPRNKSYFDPDLGMHVPKRVPRDKIKKAKVREESSFLALFIVSAVLGAFGYFAAQVIRVRYIPEVDTAMMALTVDLLVALWVVAMVTALTNKRSLFDRLSQAVGIYAMVVAGHNLIWRWPEQMAMIYTPEHVQYVMATTTEMSVIVGASTYTF
;
A
#
# COMPACT_ATOMS: atom_id res chain seq x y z
N MET A 1 -38.93 -13.43 -55.93
CA MET A 1 -37.58 -14.02 -55.75
C MET A 1 -37.75 -15.49 -55.41
N ALA A 2 -37.15 -16.41 -56.19
CA ALA A 2 -37.34 -17.84 -56.00
C ALA A 2 -36.69 -18.31 -54.68
N HIS A 3 -37.48 -18.99 -53.84
CA HIS A 3 -37.02 -19.58 -52.59
C HIS A 3 -36.07 -20.75 -52.91
N ARG A 4 -34.76 -20.49 -52.96
CA ARG A 4 -33.78 -21.59 -53.11
C ARG A 4 -33.87 -22.48 -51.87
N LYS A 5 -34.11 -23.78 -52.07
CA LYS A 5 -34.04 -24.79 -51.00
C LYS A 5 -32.61 -24.77 -50.46
N GLN A 6 -32.45 -24.40 -49.19
CA GLN A 6 -31.17 -24.46 -48.51
C GLN A 6 -30.87 -25.93 -48.19
N ASP A 7 -29.80 -26.44 -48.78
CA ASP A 7 -29.32 -27.79 -48.53
C ASP A 7 -28.40 -27.82 -47.28
N ILE A 8 -28.18 -29.01 -46.71
CA ILE A 8 -27.26 -29.24 -45.60
C ILE A 8 -25.83 -28.72 -45.94
N ASN A 9 -25.48 -28.76 -47.22
CA ASN A 9 -24.23 -28.24 -47.76
C ASN A 9 -24.13 -26.72 -47.66
N ASP A 10 -25.23 -25.99 -47.87
CA ASP A 10 -25.29 -24.53 -47.69
C ASP A 10 -25.14 -24.15 -46.22
N PHE A 11 -25.73 -24.94 -45.31
CA PHE A 11 -25.56 -24.76 -43.87
C PHE A 11 -24.10 -24.94 -43.46
N ASN A 12 -23.46 -26.04 -43.87
CA ASN A 12 -22.06 -26.31 -43.58
C ASN A 12 -21.12 -25.22 -44.16
N ALA A 13 -21.42 -24.73 -45.36
CA ALA A 13 -20.68 -23.62 -45.97
C ALA A 13 -20.83 -22.30 -45.20
N ARG A 14 -22.01 -22.03 -44.60
CA ARG A 14 -22.21 -20.86 -43.72
C ARG A 14 -21.44 -21.00 -42.42
N VAL A 15 -21.49 -22.16 -41.77
CA VAL A 15 -20.73 -22.43 -40.53
C VAL A 15 -19.23 -22.26 -40.76
N LYS A 16 -18.70 -22.80 -41.87
CA LYS A 16 -17.27 -22.65 -42.23
C LYS A 16 -16.87 -21.20 -42.47
N ARG A 17 -17.77 -20.37 -43.04
CA ARG A 17 -17.54 -18.92 -43.21
C ARG A 17 -17.57 -18.15 -41.89
N ILE A 18 -18.45 -18.53 -40.97
CA ILE A 18 -18.56 -17.89 -39.65
C ILE A 18 -17.32 -18.21 -38.81
N ASN A 19 -16.85 -19.45 -38.84
CA ASN A 19 -15.68 -19.91 -38.09
C ASN A 19 -14.33 -19.55 -38.74
N SER A 20 -14.33 -18.89 -39.91
CA SER A 20 -13.10 -18.48 -40.58
C SER A 20 -12.35 -17.42 -39.75
N PRO A 21 -11.05 -17.61 -39.45
CA PRO A 21 -10.22 -16.61 -38.75
C PRO A 21 -10.09 -15.28 -39.52
N ARG A 22 -10.43 -15.27 -40.82
CA ARG A 22 -10.43 -14.07 -41.68
C ARG A 22 -11.71 -13.25 -41.54
N ASN A 23 -12.77 -13.77 -40.91
CA ASN A 23 -14.06 -13.09 -40.70
C ASN A 23 -14.02 -12.24 -39.41
N LYS A 24 -13.34 -11.08 -39.49
CA LYS A 24 -13.07 -10.23 -38.31
C LYS A 24 -14.16 -9.20 -38.01
N SER A 25 -15.01 -8.86 -38.98
CA SER A 25 -16.09 -7.88 -38.84
C SER A 25 -17.33 -8.28 -39.65
N TYR A 26 -18.50 -7.74 -39.31
CA TYR A 26 -19.70 -7.77 -40.15
C TYR A 26 -20.16 -6.35 -40.44
N PHE A 27 -20.83 -6.13 -41.57
CA PHE A 27 -21.43 -4.83 -41.90
C PHE A 27 -22.81 -4.77 -41.25
N ASP A 28 -23.02 -3.74 -40.43
CA ASP A 28 -24.31 -3.47 -39.80
C ASP A 28 -25.06 -2.41 -40.64
N PRO A 29 -26.15 -2.80 -41.34
CA PRO A 29 -26.88 -1.88 -42.23
C PRO A 29 -27.61 -0.76 -41.50
N ASP A 30 -27.94 -0.94 -40.22
CA ASP A 30 -28.63 0.09 -39.42
C ASP A 30 -27.66 1.18 -38.96
N LEU A 31 -26.41 0.78 -38.69
CA LEU A 31 -25.33 1.69 -38.27
C LEU A 31 -24.46 2.19 -39.43
N GLY A 32 -24.61 1.61 -40.63
CA GLY A 32 -23.83 1.96 -41.81
C GLY A 32 -22.33 1.70 -41.69
N MET A 33 -21.89 0.82 -40.79
CA MET A 33 -20.47 0.60 -40.50
C MET A 33 -20.10 -0.88 -40.29
N HIS A 34 -18.82 -1.20 -40.48
CA HIS A 34 -18.28 -2.52 -40.16
C HIS A 34 -18.01 -2.66 -38.66
N VAL A 35 -18.80 -3.50 -37.99
CA VAL A 35 -18.66 -3.81 -36.56
C VAL A 35 -17.70 -4.99 -36.38
N PRO A 36 -16.61 -4.85 -35.60
CA PRO A 36 -15.69 -5.93 -35.31
C PRO A 36 -16.34 -6.98 -34.39
N LYS A 37 -16.23 -8.27 -34.74
CA LYS A 37 -16.83 -9.38 -33.97
C LYS A 37 -16.11 -9.68 -32.65
N ARG A 38 -14.84 -9.29 -32.57
CA ARG A 38 -14.00 -9.48 -31.38
C ARG A 38 -13.35 -8.15 -31.06
N VAL A 39 -13.77 -7.54 -29.96
CA VAL A 39 -13.06 -6.39 -29.41
C VAL A 39 -11.87 -6.95 -28.63
N PRO A 40 -10.63 -6.59 -28.99
CA PRO A 40 -9.48 -7.07 -28.25
C PRO A 40 -9.53 -6.47 -26.82
N ARG A 41 -9.11 -7.25 -25.82
CA ARG A 41 -9.32 -6.96 -24.38
C ARG A 41 -8.71 -5.62 -23.94
N ASP A 42 -7.70 -5.16 -24.64
CA ASP A 42 -7.07 -3.85 -24.49
C ASP A 42 -8.04 -2.69 -24.73
N LYS A 43 -8.98 -2.83 -25.67
CA LYS A 43 -10.00 -1.81 -25.97
C LYS A 43 -11.23 -1.84 -25.05
N ILE A 44 -11.35 -2.87 -24.20
CA ILE A 44 -12.44 -3.01 -23.21
C ILE A 44 -12.04 -2.41 -21.85
N LYS A 45 -10.80 -1.95 -21.68
CA LYS A 45 -10.37 -1.34 -20.43
C LYS A 45 -11.13 -0.02 -20.22
N LYS A 46 -12.07 -0.01 -19.26
CA LYS A 46 -12.66 1.22 -18.73
C LYS A 46 -11.52 2.19 -18.42
N ALA A 47 -11.64 3.42 -18.90
CA ALA A 47 -10.75 4.49 -18.49
C ALA A 47 -10.74 4.51 -16.96
N LYS A 48 -9.62 4.13 -16.35
CA LYS A 48 -9.46 4.31 -14.91
C LYS A 48 -9.53 5.81 -14.69
N VAL A 49 -10.62 6.29 -14.11
CA VAL A 49 -10.68 7.62 -13.51
C VAL A 49 -9.62 7.59 -12.42
N ARG A 50 -8.41 7.98 -12.78
CA ARG A 50 -7.30 8.07 -11.86
C ARG A 50 -7.52 9.40 -11.16
N GLU A 51 -8.16 9.37 -9.99
CA GLU A 51 -8.07 10.50 -9.09
C GLU A 51 -6.57 10.76 -8.90
N GLU A 52 -6.11 11.93 -9.35
CA GLU A 52 -4.72 12.35 -9.19
C GLU A 52 -4.51 12.70 -7.72
N SER A 53 -4.40 11.68 -6.87
CA SER A 53 -3.92 11.85 -5.52
C SER A 53 -2.55 12.54 -5.63
N SER A 54 -2.46 13.78 -5.13
CA SER A 54 -1.23 14.57 -5.15
C SER A 54 -0.07 13.71 -4.66
N PHE A 55 1.05 13.76 -5.36
CA PHE A 55 2.28 13.02 -5.02
C PHE A 55 2.67 13.19 -3.55
N LEU A 56 2.51 14.42 -3.03
CA LEU A 56 2.79 14.76 -1.64
C LEU A 56 1.82 14.06 -0.68
N ALA A 57 0.54 13.93 -1.05
CA ALA A 57 -0.43 13.20 -0.22
C ALA A 57 -0.11 11.71 -0.14
N LEU A 58 0.29 11.08 -1.26
CA LEU A 58 0.73 9.68 -1.27
C LEU A 58 1.97 9.48 -0.40
N PHE A 59 2.95 10.37 -0.52
CA PHE A 59 4.16 10.35 0.29
C PHE A 59 3.84 10.42 1.78
N ILE A 60 3.04 11.41 2.20
CA ILE A 60 2.66 11.61 3.61
C ILE A 60 1.95 10.37 4.15
N VAL A 61 0.95 9.86 3.41
CA VAL A 61 0.20 8.67 3.85
C VAL A 61 1.13 7.47 4.03
N SER A 62 2.09 7.28 3.13
CA SER A 62 3.02 6.17 3.23
C SER A 62 4.05 6.36 4.35
N ALA A 63 4.48 7.60 4.61
CA ALA A 63 5.33 7.93 5.76
C ALA A 63 4.60 7.71 7.10
N VAL A 64 3.34 8.13 7.21
CA VAL A 64 2.51 7.86 8.40
C VAL A 64 2.38 6.36 8.64
N LEU A 65 2.25 5.56 7.59
CA LEU A 65 2.21 4.09 7.70
C LEU A 65 3.52 3.51 8.27
N GLY A 66 4.66 4.05 7.85
CA GLY A 66 5.97 3.68 8.41
C GLY A 66 6.10 4.06 9.88
N ALA A 67 5.72 5.28 10.24
CA ALA A 67 5.75 5.76 11.62
C ALA A 67 4.85 4.91 12.53
N PHE A 68 3.63 4.60 12.06
CA PHE A 68 2.71 3.71 12.77
C PHE A 68 3.29 2.30 12.93
N GLY A 69 3.97 1.77 11.91
CA GLY A 69 4.63 0.48 12.00
C GLY A 69 5.69 0.41 13.09
N TYR A 70 6.51 1.47 13.22
CA TYR A 70 7.50 1.57 14.29
C TYR A 70 6.86 1.76 15.67
N PHE A 71 5.82 2.59 15.77
CA PHE A 71 5.06 2.76 17.00
C PHE A 71 4.49 1.41 17.49
N ALA A 72 3.82 0.66 16.61
CA ALA A 72 3.29 -0.66 16.94
C ALA A 72 4.40 -1.64 17.34
N ALA A 73 5.56 -1.58 16.69
CA ALA A 73 6.71 -2.40 17.04
C ALA A 73 7.23 -2.13 18.46
N GLN A 74 7.38 -0.86 18.84
CA GLN A 74 7.75 -0.50 20.21
C GLN A 74 6.71 -1.00 21.22
N VAL A 75 5.41 -0.89 20.91
CA VAL A 75 4.36 -1.39 21.81
C VAL A 75 4.51 -2.90 22.00
N ILE A 76 4.72 -3.64 20.91
CA ILE A 76 4.91 -5.09 20.97
C ILE A 76 6.14 -5.44 21.81
N ARG A 77 7.29 -4.79 21.57
CA ARG A 77 8.51 -5.06 22.34
C ARG A 77 8.31 -4.75 23.82
N VAL A 78 7.85 -3.54 24.15
CA VAL A 78 7.69 -3.12 25.56
C VAL A 78 6.71 -4.02 26.32
N ARG A 79 5.67 -4.51 25.66
CA ARG A 79 4.63 -5.34 26.30
C ARG A 79 4.98 -6.82 26.38
N TYR A 80 5.63 -7.37 25.36
CA TYR A 80 5.75 -8.82 25.18
C TYR A 80 7.19 -9.32 25.12
N ILE A 81 8.18 -8.43 25.01
CA ILE A 81 9.61 -8.77 24.97
C ILE A 81 10.38 -7.85 25.95
N PRO A 82 10.09 -7.93 27.26
CA PRO A 82 10.68 -7.02 28.24
C PRO A 82 12.16 -7.31 28.52
N GLU A 83 12.68 -8.52 28.23
CA GLU A 83 14.07 -8.92 28.55
C GLU A 83 15.14 -8.29 27.64
N VAL A 84 14.79 -7.24 26.88
CA VAL A 84 15.72 -6.57 25.98
C VAL A 84 16.51 -5.51 26.72
N ASP A 85 17.65 -5.92 27.29
CA ASP A 85 18.42 -5.11 28.25
C ASP A 85 19.36 -4.06 27.64
N THR A 86 19.59 -4.10 26.32
CA THR A 86 20.49 -3.13 25.65
C THR A 86 19.75 -2.27 24.64
N ALA A 87 20.11 -0.99 24.57
CA ALA A 87 19.50 -0.03 23.63
C ALA A 87 19.63 -0.48 22.17
N MET A 88 20.78 -1.06 21.79
CA MET A 88 21.01 -1.55 20.43
C MET A 88 20.12 -2.76 20.10
N MET A 89 19.96 -3.69 21.05
CA MET A 89 19.07 -4.84 20.86
C MET A 89 17.60 -4.39 20.81
N ALA A 90 17.21 -3.42 21.64
CA ALA A 90 15.87 -2.83 21.61
C ALA A 90 15.55 -2.22 20.25
N LEU A 91 16.44 -1.35 19.74
CA LEU A 91 16.29 -0.76 18.42
C LEU A 91 16.23 -1.82 17.31
N THR A 92 17.07 -2.86 17.38
CA THR A 92 17.10 -3.93 16.37
C THR A 92 15.78 -4.70 16.36
N VAL A 93 15.26 -5.06 17.53
CA VAL A 93 13.96 -5.74 17.66
C VAL A 93 12.83 -4.84 17.14
N ASP A 94 12.82 -3.58 17.55
CA ASP A 94 11.81 -2.60 17.11
C ASP A 94 11.83 -2.45 15.58
N LEU A 95 13.01 -2.36 14.95
CA LEU A 95 13.14 -2.25 13.49
C LEU A 95 12.71 -3.53 12.76
N LEU A 96 13.05 -4.71 13.27
CA LEU A 96 12.64 -5.99 12.66
C LEU A 96 11.12 -6.16 12.73
N VAL A 97 10.52 -5.89 13.88
CA VAL A 97 9.07 -5.95 14.07
C VAL A 97 8.39 -4.87 13.22
N ALA A 98 8.93 -3.64 13.17
CA ALA A 98 8.39 -2.57 12.34
C ALA A 98 8.40 -2.94 10.86
N LEU A 99 9.50 -3.51 10.37
CA LEU A 99 9.61 -4.00 9.00
C LEU A 99 8.54 -5.06 8.72
N TRP A 100 8.32 -5.98 9.65
CA TRP A 100 7.30 -7.02 9.51
C TRP A 100 5.87 -6.44 9.49
N VAL A 101 5.55 -5.54 10.42
CA VAL A 101 4.25 -4.84 10.49
C VAL A 101 4.01 -4.04 9.21
N VAL A 102 4.98 -3.24 8.77
CA VAL A 102 4.87 -2.44 7.54
C VAL A 102 4.74 -3.35 6.31
N ALA A 103 5.47 -4.46 6.24
CA ALA A 103 5.35 -5.43 5.15
C ALA A 103 3.95 -6.04 5.08
N MET A 104 3.36 -6.41 6.23
CA MET A 104 1.98 -6.90 6.30
C MET A 104 0.98 -5.86 5.82
N VAL A 105 1.04 -4.64 6.36
CA VAL A 105 0.09 -3.58 5.99
C VAL A 105 0.25 -3.19 4.52
N THR A 106 1.47 -3.16 4.02
CA THR A 106 1.77 -2.93 2.60
C THR A 106 1.24 -4.04 1.70
N ALA A 107 1.34 -5.30 2.14
CA ALA A 107 0.79 -6.44 1.41
C ALA A 107 -0.74 -6.38 1.33
N LEU A 108 -1.40 -6.00 2.44
CA LEU A 108 -2.87 -5.85 2.52
C LEU A 108 -3.39 -4.65 1.70
N THR A 109 -2.64 -3.55 1.66
CA THR A 109 -3.03 -2.33 0.94
C THR A 109 -2.57 -2.29 -0.52
N ASN A 110 -1.82 -3.30 -0.97
CA ASN A 110 -1.25 -3.40 -2.31
C ASN A 110 -0.35 -2.21 -2.72
N LYS A 111 0.23 -1.50 -1.74
CA LYS A 111 1.11 -0.32 -1.93
C LYS A 111 2.58 -0.70 -2.12
N ARG A 112 2.86 -1.45 -3.18
CA ARG A 112 4.18 -2.10 -3.36
C ARG A 112 5.22 -1.25 -4.09
N SER A 113 4.94 0.03 -4.36
CA SER A 113 5.86 0.92 -5.08
C SER A 113 7.17 1.10 -4.31
N LEU A 114 8.28 1.25 -5.02
CA LEU A 114 9.56 1.64 -4.41
C LEU A 114 9.44 2.97 -3.67
N PHE A 115 8.65 3.90 -4.21
CA PHE A 115 8.41 5.19 -3.59
C PHE A 115 7.67 5.06 -2.26
N ASP A 116 6.62 4.22 -2.20
CA ASP A 116 5.88 3.96 -0.97
C ASP A 116 6.81 3.43 0.14
N ARG A 117 7.72 2.51 -0.23
CA ARG A 117 8.71 1.92 0.70
C ARG A 117 9.71 2.95 1.21
N LEU A 118 10.20 3.85 0.36
CA LEU A 118 11.10 4.93 0.78
C LEU A 118 10.39 5.88 1.76
N SER A 119 9.14 6.27 1.46
CA SER A 119 8.33 7.08 2.37
C SER A 119 8.12 6.39 3.71
N GLN A 120 7.83 5.08 3.71
CA GLN A 120 7.70 4.29 4.94
C GLN A 120 9.00 4.30 5.76
N ALA A 121 10.16 4.15 5.11
CA ALA A 121 11.46 4.22 5.78
C ALA A 121 11.69 5.59 6.43
N VAL A 122 11.32 6.69 5.74
CA VAL A 122 11.35 8.05 6.30
C VAL A 122 10.43 8.15 7.52
N GLY A 123 9.23 7.57 7.45
CA GLY A 123 8.28 7.50 8.56
C GLY A 123 8.81 6.77 9.79
N ILE A 124 9.43 5.60 9.58
CA ILE A 124 10.09 4.84 10.64
C ILE A 124 11.18 5.70 11.28
N TYR A 125 12.05 6.30 10.48
CA TYR A 125 13.14 7.14 10.97
C TYR A 125 12.64 8.34 11.76
N ALA A 126 11.59 9.03 11.28
CA ALA A 126 10.96 10.13 12.00
C ALA A 126 10.44 9.69 13.37
N MET A 127 9.85 8.49 13.46
CA MET A 127 9.35 7.95 14.72
C MET A 127 10.47 7.53 15.68
N VAL A 128 11.60 7.01 15.17
CA VAL A 128 12.80 6.72 15.99
C VAL A 128 13.32 7.99 16.65
N VAL A 129 13.38 9.09 15.89
CA VAL A 129 14.06 10.33 16.29
C VAL A 129 13.16 11.26 17.12
N ALA A 130 11.87 11.29 16.83
CA ALA A 130 10.92 12.24 17.41
C ALA A 130 9.75 11.59 18.15
N GLY A 131 9.67 10.25 18.17
CA GLY A 131 8.54 9.51 18.73
C GLY A 131 8.33 9.71 20.23
N HIS A 132 9.40 9.99 20.98
CA HIS A 132 9.33 10.30 22.41
C HIS A 132 8.46 11.55 22.71
N ASN A 133 8.32 12.48 21.76
CA ASN A 133 7.46 13.64 21.93
C ASN A 133 5.98 13.27 22.07
N LEU A 134 5.54 12.12 21.52
CA LEU A 134 4.17 11.64 21.74
C LEU A 134 3.94 11.24 23.21
N ILE A 135 4.97 10.73 23.87
CA ILE A 135 4.95 10.41 25.31
C ILE A 135 4.90 11.69 26.13
N TRP A 136 5.71 12.69 25.78
CA TRP A 136 5.65 14.01 26.43
C TRP A 136 4.29 14.69 26.27
N ARG A 137 3.66 14.56 25.09
CA ARG A 137 2.37 15.19 24.82
C ARG A 137 1.21 14.54 25.57
N TRP A 138 1.24 13.22 25.74
CA TRP A 138 0.13 12.42 26.29
C TRP A 138 0.65 11.29 27.22
N PRO A 139 1.27 11.62 28.36
CA PRO A 139 1.97 10.63 29.18
C PRO A 139 1.03 9.58 29.78
N GLU A 140 -0.15 10.00 30.24
CA GLU A 140 -1.15 9.09 30.83
C GLU A 140 -1.67 8.08 29.80
N GLN A 141 -1.97 8.54 28.59
CA GLN A 141 -2.43 7.68 27.49
C GLN A 141 -1.33 6.73 27.04
N MET A 142 -0.10 7.22 26.96
CA MET A 142 1.04 6.39 26.56
C MET A 142 1.42 5.35 27.62
N ALA A 143 1.19 5.62 28.91
CA ALA A 143 1.37 4.63 29.97
C ALA A 143 0.38 3.46 29.85
N MET A 144 -0.84 3.74 29.39
CA MET A 144 -1.84 2.71 29.07
C MET A 144 -1.50 1.91 27.81
N ILE A 145 -0.73 2.46 26.87
CA ILE A 145 -0.34 1.77 25.63
C ILE A 145 0.95 0.97 25.83
N TYR A 146 2.01 1.61 26.32
CA TYR A 146 3.32 1.01 26.61
C TYR A 146 3.33 0.37 27.99
N THR A 147 3.94 1.00 28.98
CA THR A 147 3.82 0.70 30.40
C THR A 147 4.18 1.98 31.17
N PRO A 148 3.75 2.13 32.43
CA PRO A 148 4.17 3.25 33.27
C PRO A 148 5.69 3.37 33.38
N GLU A 149 6.40 2.24 33.52
CA GLU A 149 7.86 2.20 33.67
C GLU A 149 8.57 2.70 32.40
N HIS A 150 8.07 2.32 31.22
CA HIS A 150 8.65 2.78 29.96
C HIS A 150 8.46 4.29 29.76
N VAL A 151 7.28 4.81 30.09
CA VAL A 151 7.00 6.26 30.00
C VAL A 151 7.92 7.04 30.93
N GLN A 152 8.08 6.59 32.18
CA GLN A 152 9.00 7.22 33.12
C GLN A 152 10.44 7.19 32.63
N TYR A 153 10.90 6.06 32.09
CA TYR A 153 12.23 5.96 31.49
C TYR A 153 12.44 6.97 30.36
N VAL A 154 11.47 7.09 29.43
CA VAL A 154 11.57 8.05 28.33
C VAL A 154 11.59 9.48 28.84
N MET A 155 10.72 9.83 29.78
CA MET A 155 10.69 11.18 30.36
C MET A 155 11.94 11.52 31.18
N ALA A 156 12.60 10.51 31.76
CA ALA A 156 13.87 10.68 32.47
C ALA A 156 15.09 10.82 31.54
N THR A 157 15.01 10.31 30.31
CA THR A 157 16.15 10.24 29.37
C THR A 157 16.03 11.20 28.19
N THR A 158 14.87 11.79 27.97
CA THR A 158 14.58 12.68 26.84
C THR A 158 13.99 14.00 27.33
N THR A 159 13.82 14.96 26.42
CA THR A 159 13.16 16.25 26.72
C THR A 159 11.99 16.48 25.78
N GLU A 160 11.01 17.27 26.24
CA GLU A 160 9.90 17.72 25.39
C GLU A 160 10.41 18.53 24.18
N MET A 161 9.66 18.48 23.08
CA MET A 161 9.94 19.22 21.83
C MET A 161 11.41 19.09 21.39
N SER A 162 11.89 17.85 21.32
CA SER A 162 13.27 17.55 20.94
C SER A 162 13.38 16.43 19.92
N VAL A 163 14.55 16.32 19.29
CA VAL A 163 14.90 15.21 18.41
C VAL A 163 16.18 14.54 18.90
N ILE A 164 16.22 13.21 18.79
CA ILE A 164 17.38 12.40 19.18
C ILE A 164 18.15 12.01 17.92
N VAL A 165 19.41 12.46 17.81
CA VAL A 165 20.30 12.07 16.70
C VAL A 165 21.57 11.47 17.31
N GLY A 166 21.75 10.16 17.11
CA GLY A 166 22.82 9.42 17.75
C GLY A 166 22.62 9.38 19.27
N ALA A 167 23.62 9.84 20.04
CA ALA A 167 23.55 9.94 21.50
C ALA A 167 23.19 11.35 21.98
N SER A 168 22.85 12.27 21.07
CA SER A 168 22.61 13.68 21.36
C SER A 168 21.13 14.04 21.21
N THR A 169 20.63 14.83 22.16
CA THR A 169 19.28 15.40 22.13
C THR A 169 19.35 16.87 21.71
N TYR A 170 18.59 17.25 20.69
CA TYR A 170 18.49 18.62 20.20
C TYR A 170 17.10 19.16 20.48
N THR A 171 17.00 20.23 21.25
CA THR A 171 15.74 20.91 21.60
C THR A 171 15.45 22.04 20.62
N PHE A 172 14.17 22.36 20.43
CA PHE A 172 13.72 23.51 19.62
C PHE A 172 13.24 24.67 20.50
#